data_AF-A0A2S2CJY6-F1
#
_entry.id   AF-A0A2S2CJY6-F1
#
_cell.length_a   1.000
_cell.length_b   1.000
_cell.length_c   1.000
_cell.angle_alpha   90.00
_cell.angle_beta   90.00
_cell.angle_gamma   90.00
#
_symmetry.space_group_name_H-M   'P 1'
#
loop_
_entity.id
_entity.type
_entity.pdbx_description
1 polymer ?
#
loop_
_entity_poly.entity_id
_entity_poly.type
_entity_poly.pdbx_seq_one_letter_code
_entity_poly.pdbx_strand_id
1 'polypeptide(L)'
;MKGIAIAVLGLAALAVWPAGAQRPGGGRDALDWLAGEPVTLLDWGMVRLREDLDRAVDAVARETRSTVERTGVFYRPPDRRILLYVTFVELPANRSGDVCRDLYGRIAGTLVHGAPQGSGGASWYLESVFAHEGRRGDRPADLGEQMVDRVILQVTVGPGAAQAFADGRRVVCSGRLDSTGEGILLRVEG
;
A
#
# COMPACT_ATOMS: atom_id res chain seq x y z
N MET A 1 68.08 -3.15 -53.96
CA MET A 1 67.12 -2.33 -53.19
C MET A 1 67.47 -2.51 -51.72
N LYS A 2 68.07 -1.52 -51.04
CA LYS A 2 67.41 -0.64 -50.01
C LYS A 2 66.49 -1.46 -49.07
N GLY A 3 66.65 -1.51 -47.74
CA GLY A 3 67.40 -0.67 -46.82
C GLY A 3 67.41 -1.21 -45.37
N ILE A 4 67.90 -0.36 -44.47
CA ILE A 4 68.36 -0.55 -43.08
C ILE A 4 67.22 -0.35 -42.05
N ALA A 5 67.37 -0.95 -40.85
CA ALA A 5 67.08 -0.45 -39.47
C ALA A 5 66.46 -1.58 -38.61
N ILE A 6 67.03 -2.13 -37.53
CA ILE A 6 67.55 -1.64 -36.22
C ILE A 6 66.48 -1.06 -35.26
N ALA A 7 66.42 -1.70 -34.08
CA ALA A 7 65.87 -1.29 -32.77
C ALA A 7 64.33 -1.34 -32.61
N VAL A 8 63.74 -1.74 -31.48
CA VAL A 8 63.97 -1.31 -30.09
C VAL A 8 63.48 -2.37 -29.08
N LEU A 9 64.23 -2.52 -27.98
CA LEU A 9 63.87 -3.22 -26.73
C LEU A 9 62.69 -2.56 -25.99
N GLY A 10 61.88 -3.35 -25.26
CA GLY A 10 61.06 -2.85 -24.15
C GLY A 10 60.15 -3.94 -23.57
N LEU A 11 60.63 -4.73 -22.61
CA LEU A 11 60.29 -4.66 -21.18
C LEU A 11 58.80 -4.81 -20.82
N ALA A 12 58.52 -5.97 -20.23
CA ALA A 12 57.76 -6.17 -18.99
C ALA A 12 56.34 -5.56 -18.87
N ALA A 13 55.34 -6.43 -18.84
CA ALA A 13 54.32 -6.39 -17.80
C ALA A 13 53.65 -7.75 -17.66
N LEU A 14 53.81 -8.33 -16.48
CA LEU A 14 53.07 -9.48 -15.97
C LEU A 14 51.57 -9.17 -16.02
N ALA A 15 50.85 -9.72 -16.99
CA ALA A 15 49.40 -9.84 -16.88
C ALA A 15 49.10 -10.98 -15.91
N VAL A 16 49.23 -10.67 -14.62
CA VAL A 16 48.53 -11.35 -13.54
C VAL A 16 47.05 -11.16 -13.83
N TRP A 17 46.44 -12.08 -14.58
CA TRP A 17 44.99 -12.16 -14.59
C TRP A 17 44.57 -12.57 -13.18
N PRO A 18 43.71 -11.80 -12.50
CA PRO A 18 43.10 -12.29 -11.29
C PRO A 18 42.31 -13.53 -11.68
N ALA A 19 42.63 -14.62 -11.01
CA ALA A 19 41.82 -15.83 -11.00
C ALA A 19 40.38 -15.40 -10.72
N GLY A 20 39.53 -15.50 -11.73
CA GLY A 20 38.09 -15.46 -11.55
C GLY A 20 37.74 -16.64 -10.65
N ALA A 21 37.67 -16.38 -9.36
CA ALA A 21 37.14 -17.30 -8.37
C ALA A 21 35.68 -17.58 -8.77
N GLN A 22 35.49 -18.60 -9.61
CA GLN A 22 34.20 -19.25 -9.77
C GLN A 22 33.87 -19.85 -8.41
N ARG A 23 33.10 -19.10 -7.63
CA ARG A 23 32.55 -19.57 -6.36
C ARG A 23 31.61 -20.74 -6.71
N PRO A 24 31.86 -21.95 -6.19
CA PRO A 24 30.97 -23.07 -6.38
C PRO A 24 29.80 -22.88 -5.41
N GLY A 25 28.60 -22.66 -5.94
CA GLY A 25 27.40 -22.45 -5.12
C GLY A 25 26.21 -21.98 -5.94
N GLY A 26 25.89 -22.70 -7.02
CA GLY A 26 24.83 -22.38 -7.96
C GLY A 26 23.41 -22.59 -7.42
N GLY A 27 23.08 -21.98 -6.28
CA GLY A 27 21.71 -21.58 -6.00
C GLY A 27 21.56 -20.14 -6.49
N ARG A 28 20.64 -19.87 -7.41
CA ARG A 28 20.23 -18.47 -7.68
C ARG A 28 19.84 -17.89 -6.32
N ASP A 29 20.51 -16.83 -5.89
CA ASP A 29 20.10 -16.12 -4.68
C ASP A 29 18.64 -15.69 -4.87
N ALA A 30 17.80 -15.99 -3.88
CA ALA A 30 16.38 -15.66 -3.94
C ALA A 30 16.19 -14.14 -4.08
N LEU A 31 17.11 -13.34 -3.53
CA LEU A 31 17.10 -11.89 -3.67
C LEU A 31 17.45 -11.45 -5.10
N ASP A 32 18.40 -12.10 -5.77
CA ASP A 32 18.72 -11.82 -7.18
C ASP A 32 17.54 -12.16 -8.10
N TRP A 33 16.80 -13.23 -7.79
CA TRP A 33 15.58 -13.57 -8.51
C TRP A 33 14.46 -12.55 -8.26
N LEU A 34 14.18 -12.19 -7.01
CA LEU A 34 13.18 -11.18 -6.66
C LEU A 34 13.51 -9.79 -7.21
N ALA A 35 14.78 -9.41 -7.26
CA ALA A 35 15.23 -8.15 -7.85
C ALA A 35 15.03 -8.08 -9.37
N GLY A 36 14.88 -9.23 -10.03
CA GLY A 36 14.58 -9.33 -11.45
C GLY A 36 13.09 -9.25 -11.79
N GLU A 37 12.19 -9.41 -10.81
CA GLU A 37 10.74 -9.37 -11.04
C GLU A 37 10.23 -7.91 -11.10
N PRO A 38 9.47 -7.53 -12.15
CA PRO A 38 9.00 -6.16 -12.30
C PRO A 38 7.88 -5.82 -11.31
N VAL A 39 8.05 -4.75 -10.54
CA VAL A 39 7.00 -4.20 -9.68
C VAL A 39 6.02 -3.38 -10.52
N THR A 40 4.72 -3.67 -10.43
CA THR A 40 3.71 -2.96 -11.21
C THR A 40 3.32 -1.62 -10.58
N LEU A 41 2.68 -0.73 -11.36
CA LEU A 41 2.10 0.51 -10.84
C LEU A 41 1.04 0.25 -9.76
N LEU A 42 0.29 -0.85 -9.90
CA LEU A 42 -0.69 -1.26 -8.90
C LEU A 42 0.03 -1.62 -7.60
N ASP A 43 1.10 -2.39 -7.64
CA ASP A 43 1.87 -2.79 -6.45
C ASP A 43 2.44 -1.57 -5.71
N TRP A 44 3.02 -0.62 -6.44
CA TRP A 44 3.51 0.64 -5.87
C TRP A 44 2.40 1.47 -5.24
N GLY A 45 1.27 1.62 -5.93
CA GLY A 45 0.11 2.34 -5.40
C GLY A 45 -0.45 1.68 -4.13
N MET A 46 -0.47 0.35 -4.08
CA MET A 46 -0.90 -0.44 -2.92
C MET A 46 0.02 -0.24 -1.71
N VAL A 47 1.35 -0.22 -1.92
CA VAL A 47 2.34 0.05 -0.87
C VAL A 47 2.13 1.46 -0.31
N ARG A 48 2.04 2.47 -1.17
CA ARG A 48 1.82 3.86 -0.74
C ARG A 48 0.50 4.04 0.00
N LEU A 49 -0.57 3.44 -0.51
CA LEU A 49 -1.89 3.47 0.13
C LEU A 49 -1.86 2.81 1.51
N ARG A 50 -1.08 1.75 1.70
CA ARG A 50 -0.86 1.12 3.00
C ARG A 50 -0.12 2.05 3.96
N GLU A 51 0.96 2.70 3.53
CA GLU A 51 1.70 3.65 4.35
C GLU A 51 0.85 4.86 4.76
N ASP A 52 0.02 5.37 3.85
CA ASP A 52 -0.95 6.43 4.13
C ASP A 52 -2.01 5.96 5.14
N LEU A 53 -2.54 4.74 4.97
CA LEU A 53 -3.51 4.14 5.89
C LEU A 53 -2.94 3.98 7.29
N ASP A 54 -1.73 3.42 7.42
CA ASP A 54 -1.10 3.20 8.72
C ASP A 54 -0.89 4.53 9.45
N ARG A 55 -0.43 5.59 8.75
CA ARG A 55 -0.32 6.95 9.32
C ARG A 55 -1.66 7.55 9.72
N ALA A 56 -2.69 7.40 8.87
CA ALA A 56 -4.03 7.92 9.15
C ALA A 56 -4.66 7.23 10.37
N VAL A 57 -4.57 5.90 10.43
CA VAL A 57 -5.09 5.09 11.52
C VAL A 57 -4.37 5.41 12.83
N ASP A 58 -3.05 5.55 12.80
CA ASP A 58 -2.26 5.94 13.98
C ASP A 58 -2.65 7.31 14.52
N ALA A 59 -2.92 8.28 13.64
CA ALA A 59 -3.39 9.61 14.04
C ALA A 59 -4.79 9.54 14.68
N VAL A 60 -5.72 8.83 14.04
CA VAL A 60 -7.10 8.67 14.54
C VAL A 60 -7.12 7.91 15.86
N ALA A 61 -6.38 6.81 15.98
CA ALA A 61 -6.31 6.01 17.20
C ALA A 61 -5.82 6.82 18.42
N ARG A 62 -4.83 7.71 18.22
CA ARG A 62 -4.36 8.62 19.26
C ARG A 62 -5.41 9.65 19.66
N GLU A 63 -6.15 10.18 18.70
CA GLU A 63 -7.20 11.18 18.94
C GLU A 63 -8.39 10.57 19.70
N THR A 64 -8.87 9.39 19.28
CA THR A 64 -10.04 8.74 19.85
C THR A 64 -9.73 7.87 21.07
N ARG A 65 -8.44 7.66 21.37
CA ARG A 65 -7.95 6.71 22.40
C ARG A 65 -8.39 5.26 22.13
N SER A 66 -8.63 4.94 20.87
CA SER A 66 -8.96 3.59 20.41
C SER A 66 -7.69 2.74 20.25
N THR A 67 -7.80 1.43 20.44
CA THR A 67 -6.68 0.51 20.21
C THR A 67 -6.82 -0.14 18.84
N VAL A 68 -5.76 -0.10 18.03
CA VAL A 68 -5.74 -0.75 16.71
C VAL A 68 -5.22 -2.17 16.87
N GLU A 69 -5.98 -3.16 16.39
CA GLU A 69 -5.53 -4.56 16.35
C GLU A 69 -4.77 -4.86 15.06
N ARG A 70 -5.31 -4.39 13.94
CA ARG A 70 -4.78 -4.72 12.61
C ARG A 70 -5.19 -3.68 11.57
N THR A 71 -4.28 -3.41 10.65
CA THR A 71 -4.52 -2.66 9.42
C THR A 71 -3.99 -3.44 8.22
N GLY A 72 -4.48 -3.12 7.04
CA GLY A 72 -3.86 -3.57 5.81
C GLY A 72 -4.59 -3.15 4.54
N VAL A 73 -3.95 -3.41 3.41
CA VAL A 73 -4.46 -3.13 2.08
C VAL A 73 -4.21 -4.35 1.22
N PHE A 74 -5.22 -4.83 0.50
CA PHE A 74 -5.06 -5.93 -0.45
C PHE A 74 -5.98 -5.80 -1.66
N TYR A 75 -5.51 -6.30 -2.79
CA TYR A 75 -6.28 -6.36 -4.03
C TYR A 75 -7.07 -7.67 -4.06
N ARG A 76 -8.33 -7.58 -4.50
CA ARG A 76 -9.24 -8.71 -4.68
C ARG A 76 -9.45 -8.92 -6.18
N PRO A 77 -8.81 -9.92 -6.80
CA PRO A 77 -8.96 -10.20 -8.22
C PRO A 77 -10.40 -10.47 -8.69
N PRO A 78 -11.27 -11.19 -7.92
CA PRO A 78 -12.60 -11.54 -8.41
C PRO A 78 -13.51 -10.35 -8.70
N ASP A 79 -13.48 -9.32 -7.86
CA ASP A 79 -14.28 -8.09 -7.99
C ASP A 79 -13.45 -6.88 -8.42
N ARG A 80 -12.14 -7.06 -8.65
CA ARG A 80 -11.18 -6.04 -9.08
C ARG A 80 -11.15 -4.82 -8.14
N ARG A 81 -11.31 -5.06 -6.84
CA ARG A 81 -11.34 -4.02 -5.80
C ARG A 81 -10.09 -4.05 -4.93
N ILE A 82 -9.75 -2.89 -4.39
CA ILE A 82 -8.74 -2.72 -3.36
C ILE A 82 -9.49 -2.51 -2.05
N LEU A 83 -9.23 -3.36 -1.06
CA LEU A 83 -9.80 -3.23 0.27
C LEU A 83 -8.74 -2.70 1.23
N LEU A 84 -8.98 -1.52 1.78
CA LEU A 84 -8.32 -1.04 3.00
C LEU A 84 -9.15 -1.56 4.17
N TYR A 85 -8.52 -2.25 5.10
CA TYR A 85 -9.21 -2.74 6.28
C TYR A 85 -8.49 -2.30 7.55
N VAL A 86 -9.28 -1.97 8.56
CA VAL A 86 -8.81 -1.54 9.88
C VAL A 86 -9.69 -2.19 10.94
N THR A 87 -9.07 -2.81 11.94
CA THR A 87 -9.77 -3.39 13.09
C THR A 87 -9.37 -2.66 14.36
N PHE A 88 -10.36 -2.10 15.05
CA PHE A 88 -10.23 -1.49 16.37
C PHE A 88 -10.76 -2.42 17.47
N VAL A 89 -10.03 -2.44 18.58
CA VAL A 89 -10.45 -3.06 19.83
C VAL A 89 -11.16 -2.02 20.67
N GLU A 90 -12.42 -2.28 20.98
CA GLU A 90 -13.26 -1.40 21.76
C GLU A 90 -14.00 -2.14 22.89
N LEU A 91 -14.35 -1.38 23.92
CA LEU A 91 -15.19 -1.85 25.02
C LEU A 91 -16.60 -2.16 24.50
N PRO A 92 -17.36 -3.10 25.13
CA PRO A 92 -18.69 -3.47 24.67
C PRO A 92 -19.65 -2.29 24.43
N ALA A 93 -19.56 -1.24 25.26
CA ALA A 93 -20.37 -0.01 25.12
C ALA A 93 -20.07 0.78 23.82
N ASN A 94 -18.85 0.68 23.31
CA ASN A 94 -18.38 1.41 22.12
C ASN A 94 -18.50 0.59 20.82
N ARG A 95 -18.91 -0.69 20.90
CA ARG A 95 -19.15 -1.54 19.72
C ARG A 95 -20.51 -1.20 19.10
N SER A 96 -20.59 -0.01 18.51
CA SER A 96 -21.79 0.53 17.89
C SER A 96 -21.53 0.98 16.45
N GLY A 97 -22.61 1.11 15.68
CA GLY A 97 -22.54 1.64 14.31
C GLY A 97 -22.03 3.07 14.26
N ASP A 98 -22.37 3.88 15.25
CA ASP A 98 -21.99 5.30 15.27
C ASP A 98 -20.50 5.49 15.51
N VAL A 99 -19.91 4.73 16.46
CA VAL A 99 -18.45 4.73 16.68
C VAL A 99 -17.72 4.24 15.43
N CYS A 100 -18.22 3.17 14.82
CA CYS A 100 -17.64 2.61 13.61
C CYS A 100 -17.70 3.58 12.42
N ARG A 101 -18.79 4.33 12.24
CA ARG A 101 -18.91 5.39 11.22
C ARG A 101 -18.06 6.62 11.53
N ASP A 102 -17.92 7.01 12.79
CA ASP A 102 -17.04 8.12 13.19
C ASP A 102 -15.58 7.80 12.87
N LEU A 103 -15.10 6.62 13.29
CA LEU A 103 -13.75 6.14 12.95
C LEU A 103 -13.54 6.06 11.43
N TYR A 104 -14.53 5.54 10.71
CA TYR A 104 -14.52 5.51 9.25
C TYR A 104 -14.33 6.91 8.65
N GLY A 105 -15.18 7.87 9.05
CA GLY A 105 -15.15 9.23 8.51
C GLY A 105 -13.83 9.95 8.82
N ARG A 106 -13.27 9.74 10.01
CA ARG A 106 -11.97 10.30 10.40
C ARG A 106 -10.82 9.73 9.59
N ILE A 107 -10.79 8.41 9.38
CA ILE A 107 -9.75 7.75 8.57
C ILE A 107 -9.86 8.20 7.13
N ALA A 108 -11.05 8.13 6.53
CA ALA A 108 -11.29 8.56 5.16
C ALA A 108 -10.93 10.04 4.96
N GLY A 109 -11.37 10.91 5.87
CA GLY A 109 -11.05 12.34 5.87
C GLY A 109 -9.55 12.63 6.02
N THR A 110 -8.83 11.82 6.81
CA THR A 110 -7.37 11.94 6.98
C THR A 110 -6.63 11.48 5.73
N LEU A 111 -7.07 10.40 5.08
CA LEU A 111 -6.46 9.91 3.84
C LEU A 111 -6.56 10.93 2.70
N VAL A 112 -7.71 11.59 2.57
CA VAL A 112 -7.92 12.61 1.52
C VAL A 112 -7.47 14.00 1.96
N HIS A 113 -6.87 14.13 3.14
CA HIS A 113 -6.43 15.42 3.68
C HIS A 113 -5.33 16.03 2.81
N GLY A 114 -5.59 17.22 2.27
CA GLY A 114 -4.69 17.90 1.33
C GLY A 114 -5.11 17.81 -0.13
N ALA A 115 -6.13 17.00 -0.45
CA ALA A 115 -6.79 17.07 -1.75
C ALA A 115 -7.56 18.40 -1.89
N PRO A 116 -7.81 18.87 -3.14
CA PRO A 116 -8.68 20.01 -3.39
C PRO A 116 -10.03 19.84 -2.69
N GLN A 117 -10.47 20.89 -1.98
CA GLN A 117 -11.74 20.87 -1.25
C GLN A 117 -12.92 20.68 -2.21
N GLY A 118 -13.85 19.77 -1.87
CA GLY A 118 -15.05 19.47 -2.66
C GLY A 118 -15.25 17.97 -2.93
N SER A 119 -16.20 17.65 -3.80
CA SER A 119 -16.60 16.26 -4.13
C SER A 119 -15.53 15.43 -4.85
N GLY A 120 -14.40 16.04 -5.24
CA GLY A 120 -13.31 15.36 -5.97
C GLY A 120 -12.11 14.96 -5.11
N GLY A 121 -12.17 15.12 -3.78
CA GLY A 121 -11.02 14.89 -2.91
C GLY A 121 -10.48 13.47 -2.97
N ALA A 122 -11.36 12.47 -2.94
CA ALA A 122 -10.98 11.05 -3.04
C ALA A 122 -10.41 10.70 -4.42
N SER A 123 -11.03 11.17 -5.51
CA SER A 123 -10.53 10.95 -6.88
C SER A 123 -9.14 11.51 -7.07
N TRP A 124 -8.92 12.75 -6.61
CA TRP A 124 -7.62 13.40 -6.69
C TRP A 124 -6.56 12.66 -5.87
N TYR A 125 -6.91 12.28 -4.63
CA TYR A 125 -6.00 11.55 -3.76
C TYR A 125 -5.59 10.21 -4.39
N LEU A 126 -6.56 9.41 -4.83
CA LEU A 126 -6.29 8.11 -5.43
C LEU A 126 -5.54 8.24 -6.76
N GLU A 127 -5.84 9.25 -7.57
CA GLU A 127 -5.02 9.56 -8.73
C GLU A 127 -3.57 9.83 -8.33
N SER A 128 -3.33 10.62 -7.27
CA SER A 128 -1.96 10.90 -6.80
C SER A 128 -1.21 9.68 -6.24
N VAL A 129 -1.95 8.70 -5.72
CA VAL A 129 -1.40 7.44 -5.18
C VAL A 129 -1.03 6.48 -6.31
N PHE A 130 -1.88 6.35 -7.33
CA PHE A 130 -1.72 5.37 -8.41
C PHE A 130 -1.10 5.94 -9.70
N ALA A 131 -1.04 7.26 -9.85
CA ALA A 131 -0.32 7.91 -10.96
C ALA A 131 1.16 8.07 -10.57
N HIS A 132 2.02 7.24 -11.17
CA HIS A 132 3.46 7.45 -11.13
C HIS A 132 3.90 8.42 -12.23
N GLU A 133 4.91 9.25 -11.98
CA GLU A 133 5.39 10.32 -12.87
C GLU A 133 5.90 9.81 -14.24
N GLY A 134 6.15 8.51 -14.40
CA GLY A 134 6.92 7.94 -15.50
C GLY A 134 6.25 7.84 -16.88
N ARG A 135 4.91 7.88 -17.02
CA ARG A 135 4.23 7.73 -18.33
C ARG A 135 2.88 8.47 -18.38
N ARG A 136 2.90 9.75 -18.72
CA ARG A 136 1.67 10.54 -18.98
C ARG A 136 0.84 10.03 -20.17
N GLY A 137 1.42 9.26 -21.08
CA GLY A 137 0.78 8.88 -22.36
C GLY A 137 -0.28 7.77 -22.28
N ASP A 138 -0.13 6.81 -21.36
CA ASP A 138 -0.99 5.61 -21.28
C ASP A 138 -1.94 5.64 -20.07
N ARG A 139 -2.01 6.77 -19.37
CA ARG A 139 -2.84 6.93 -18.18
C ARG A 139 -4.31 7.06 -18.58
N PRO A 140 -5.24 6.29 -17.97
CA PRO A 140 -6.68 6.52 -18.16
C PRO A 140 -7.05 7.97 -17.83
N ALA A 141 -7.86 8.60 -18.68
CA ALA A 141 -8.25 10.00 -18.53
C ALA A 141 -9.03 10.27 -17.22
N ASP A 142 -9.71 9.23 -16.73
CA ASP A 142 -10.59 9.18 -15.57
C ASP A 142 -10.04 8.26 -14.46
N LEU A 143 -8.71 8.11 -14.38
CA LEU A 143 -8.07 7.20 -13.41
C LEU A 143 -8.57 7.42 -11.97
N GLY A 144 -8.63 8.67 -11.50
CA GLY A 144 -9.10 8.99 -10.15
C GLY A 144 -10.53 8.49 -9.89
N GLU A 145 -11.45 8.82 -10.80
CA GLU A 145 -12.86 8.40 -10.70
C GLU A 145 -13.00 6.87 -10.73
N GLN A 146 -12.29 6.21 -11.64
CA GLN A 146 -12.28 4.74 -11.69
C GLN A 146 -11.75 4.15 -10.38
N MET A 147 -10.69 4.73 -9.79
CA MET A 147 -10.10 4.22 -8.56
C MET A 147 -11.02 4.42 -7.36
N VAL A 148 -11.78 5.52 -7.29
CA VAL A 148 -12.75 5.73 -6.21
C VAL A 148 -13.78 4.59 -6.15
N ASP A 149 -14.22 4.08 -7.30
CA ASP A 149 -15.15 2.93 -7.35
C ASP A 149 -14.50 1.59 -6.97
N ARG A 150 -13.17 1.50 -7.02
CA ARG A 150 -12.43 0.26 -6.73
C ARG A 150 -11.85 0.22 -5.33
N VAL A 151 -11.67 1.37 -4.69
CA VAL A 151 -11.04 1.47 -3.38
C VAL A 151 -12.11 1.57 -2.30
N ILE A 152 -12.19 0.52 -1.48
CA ILE A 152 -13.15 0.41 -0.38
C ILE A 152 -12.38 0.48 0.93
N LEU A 153 -12.81 1.35 1.83
CA LEU A 153 -12.42 1.32 3.23
C LEU A 153 -13.40 0.44 4.00
N GLN A 154 -12.88 -0.43 4.86
CA GLN A 154 -13.64 -1.23 5.80
C GLN A 154 -13.07 -1.03 7.20
N VAL A 155 -13.90 -0.57 8.12
CA VAL A 155 -13.57 -0.43 9.54
C VAL A 155 -14.36 -1.45 10.33
N THR A 156 -13.67 -2.20 11.18
CA THR A 156 -14.27 -3.15 12.11
C THR A 156 -14.01 -2.67 13.53
N VAL A 157 -15.04 -2.65 14.35
CA VAL A 157 -14.98 -2.38 15.79
C VAL A 157 -15.38 -3.66 16.52
N GLY A 158 -14.50 -4.20 17.35
CA GLY A 158 -14.70 -5.51 17.96
C GLY A 158 -14.02 -5.71 19.31
N PRO A 159 -14.17 -6.90 19.90
CA PRO A 159 -13.45 -7.27 21.11
C PRO A 159 -11.97 -7.52 20.84
N GLY A 160 -11.13 -7.26 21.84
CA GLY A 160 -9.79 -7.81 21.89
C GLY A 160 -9.83 -9.33 22.15
N ALA A 161 -8.74 -10.03 21.85
CA ALA A 161 -8.68 -11.49 21.91
C ALA A 161 -9.23 -12.11 23.21
N ALA A 162 -8.92 -11.51 24.37
CA ALA A 162 -9.39 -12.01 25.67
C ALA A 162 -10.91 -11.87 25.87
N GLN A 163 -11.53 -10.84 25.30
CA GLN A 163 -12.96 -10.54 25.45
C GLN A 163 -13.82 -11.25 24.40
N ALA A 164 -13.22 -11.68 23.29
CA ALA A 164 -13.92 -12.31 22.17
C ALA A 164 -14.64 -13.61 22.55
N PHE A 165 -14.19 -14.29 23.61
CA PHE A 165 -14.84 -15.50 24.13
C PHE A 165 -16.14 -15.22 24.89
N ALA A 166 -16.28 -14.02 25.48
CA ALA A 166 -17.46 -13.65 26.27
C ALA A 166 -18.51 -12.91 25.44
N ASP A 167 -18.05 -11.96 24.61
CA ASP A 167 -18.88 -11.21 23.67
C ASP A 167 -18.08 -10.99 22.38
N GLY A 168 -18.39 -11.81 21.37
CA GLY A 168 -17.78 -11.79 20.05
C GLY A 168 -18.32 -10.71 19.12
N ARG A 169 -19.27 -9.88 19.57
CA ARG A 169 -19.97 -8.91 18.72
C ARG A 169 -18.99 -7.93 18.08
N ARG A 170 -19.11 -7.80 16.77
CA ARG A 170 -18.35 -6.88 15.92
C ARG A 170 -19.31 -6.02 15.12
N VAL A 171 -18.87 -4.80 14.86
CA VAL A 171 -19.56 -3.87 13.97
C VAL A 171 -18.62 -3.52 12.84
N VAL A 172 -19.06 -3.71 11.61
CA VAL A 172 -18.29 -3.48 10.39
C VAL A 172 -18.96 -2.38 9.59
N CYS A 173 -18.19 -1.36 9.22
CA CYS A 173 -18.59 -0.28 8.33
C CYS A 173 -17.74 -0.34 7.07
N SER A 174 -18.34 -0.24 5.89
CA SER A 174 -17.58 -0.19 4.64
C SER A 174 -18.19 0.75 3.59
N GLY A 175 -17.34 1.32 2.75
CA GLY A 175 -17.75 2.28 1.72
C GLY A 175 -16.56 2.80 0.91
N ARG A 176 -16.83 3.66 -0.07
CA ARG A 176 -15.82 4.41 -0.83
C ARG A 176 -15.22 5.51 0.04
N LEU A 177 -14.00 5.97 -0.25
CA LEU A 177 -13.35 7.03 0.57
C LEU A 177 -14.13 8.36 0.61
N ASP A 178 -15.04 8.59 -0.34
CA ASP A 178 -15.94 9.74 -0.38
C ASP A 178 -17.38 9.43 0.07
N SER A 179 -17.65 8.21 0.53
CA SER A 179 -18.93 7.85 1.12
C SER A 179 -19.21 8.71 2.35
N THR A 180 -20.41 9.31 2.40
CA THR A 180 -20.93 10.02 3.57
C THR A 180 -22.14 9.27 4.11
N GLY A 181 -22.34 9.28 5.42
CA GLY A 181 -23.57 8.82 6.12
C GLY A 181 -24.22 7.56 5.52
N GLU A 182 -25.19 7.77 4.62
CA GLU A 182 -25.99 6.74 3.94
C GLU A 182 -25.18 5.84 2.99
N GLY A 183 -24.07 6.33 2.43
CA GLY A 183 -23.18 5.58 1.55
C GLY A 183 -22.23 4.63 2.29
N ILE A 184 -22.29 4.57 3.63
CA ILE A 184 -21.50 3.66 4.47
C ILE A 184 -22.38 2.48 4.88
N LEU A 185 -22.06 1.31 4.33
CA LEU A 185 -22.75 0.06 4.64
C LEU A 185 -22.36 -0.42 6.04
N LEU A 186 -23.36 -0.70 6.87
CA LEU A 186 -23.19 -1.21 8.23
C LEU A 186 -23.58 -2.68 8.30
N ARG A 187 -22.75 -3.48 8.96
CA ARG A 187 -23.05 -4.88 9.30
C ARG A 187 -22.69 -5.14 10.75
N VAL A 188 -23.56 -5.84 11.46
CA VAL A 188 -23.26 -6.39 12.79
C VAL A 188 -23.00 -7.89 12.63
N GLU A 189 -21.93 -8.37 13.22
CA GLU A 189 -21.50 -9.77 13.20
C GLU A 189 -21.36 -10.24 14.65
N GLY A 190 -21.81 -11.46 14.98
CA GLY A 190 -21.77 -11.99 16.35
C GLY A 190 -23.04 -12.73 16.72
#